data_AF-A0A2N6FZ04-F1
#
_entry.id   AF-A0A2N6FZ04-F1
#
_cell.length_a   1.000
_cell.length_b   1.000
_cell.length_c   1.000
_cell.angle_alpha   90.00
_cell.angle_beta   90.00
_cell.angle_gamma   90.00
#
_symmetry.space_group_name_H-M   'P 1'
#
loop_
_entity.id
_entity.type
_entity.pdbx_description
1 polymer ?
#
loop_
_entity_poly.entity_id
_entity_poly.type
_entity_poly.pdbx_seq_one_letter_code
_entity_poly.pdbx_strand_id
1 'polypeptide(L)'
;MSFNECENLVSTILNTRSVEENFFEYVYKKISRNTKNRFVEKNEQSIDIILSNHPSIKVVPVFTNMNKNKLSIDNEVKIACDVVLNSEFKYVYFVYPKNKEFNKHIQVKIPILEDTCNDYVIKLIPYSLNDILKKRSCSDNSNILCK
;
A
#
# COMPACT_ATOMS: atom_id res chain seq x y z
N MET A 1 14.17 -8.15 4.10
CA MET A 1 13.06 -8.77 4.83
C MET A 1 12.39 -9.79 3.92
N SER A 2 12.19 -11.00 4.42
CA SER A 2 11.31 -12.03 3.89
C SER A 2 9.85 -11.68 4.20
N PHE A 3 8.90 -12.34 3.55
CA PHE A 3 7.48 -12.13 3.84
C PHE A 3 7.11 -12.54 5.28
N ASN A 4 7.68 -13.63 5.79
CA ASN A 4 7.45 -14.10 7.15
C ASN A 4 7.90 -13.08 8.21
N GLU A 5 9.02 -12.38 7.96
CA GLU A 5 9.46 -11.27 8.81
C GLU A 5 8.48 -10.08 8.73
N CYS A 6 7.88 -9.81 7.56
CA CYS A 6 6.84 -8.79 7.42
C CYS A 6 5.59 -9.13 8.22
N GLU A 7 5.13 -10.38 8.14
CA GLU A 7 3.96 -10.89 8.89
C GLU A 7 4.17 -10.74 10.40
N ASN A 8 5.30 -11.23 10.91
CA ASN A 8 5.66 -11.07 12.31
C ASN A 8 5.68 -9.60 12.75
N LEU A 9 6.19 -8.70 11.91
CA LEU A 9 6.18 -7.27 12.22
C LEU A 9 4.78 -6.68 12.24
N VAL A 10 3.93 -7.01 11.28
CA VAL A 10 2.57 -6.46 11.19
C VAL A 10 1.70 -6.95 12.35
N SER A 11 1.75 -8.25 12.68
CA SER A 11 0.99 -8.83 13.79
C SER A 11 1.25 -8.15 15.13
N THR A 12 2.45 -7.59 15.31
CA THR A 12 2.86 -6.92 16.55
C THR A 12 2.49 -5.43 16.63
N ILE A 13 1.94 -4.82 15.57
CA ILE A 13 1.58 -3.38 15.57
C ILE A 13 0.26 -3.14 16.31
N LEU A 14 -0.67 -4.09 16.22
CA LEU A 14 -2.04 -3.99 16.73
C LEU A 14 -2.56 -5.40 17.04
N ASN A 15 -2.50 -5.81 18.30
CA ASN A 15 -2.69 -7.22 18.73
C ASN A 15 -4.16 -7.69 18.74
N THR A 16 -5.06 -7.01 18.01
CA THR A 16 -6.52 -7.19 18.13
C THR A 16 -7.23 -7.46 16.80
N ARG A 17 -6.51 -7.56 15.68
CA ARG A 17 -7.04 -7.58 14.31
C ARG A 17 -6.29 -8.56 13.41
N SER A 18 -6.84 -8.84 12.23
CA SER A 18 -6.15 -9.68 11.24
C SER A 18 -4.87 -9.00 10.72
N VAL A 19 -3.95 -9.77 10.13
CA VAL A 19 -2.70 -9.23 9.59
C VAL A 19 -2.97 -8.27 8.44
N GLU A 20 -3.98 -8.55 7.62
CA GLU A 20 -4.45 -7.71 6.53
C GLU A 20 -4.95 -6.36 7.05
N GLU A 21 -5.80 -6.37 8.08
CA GLU A 21 -6.31 -5.15 8.71
C GLU A 21 -5.18 -4.33 9.33
N ASN A 22 -4.23 -4.99 9.98
CA ASN A 22 -3.07 -4.33 10.58
C ASN A 22 -2.17 -3.69 9.54
N PHE A 23 -1.97 -4.37 8.41
CA PHE A 23 -1.22 -3.82 7.29
C PHE A 23 -1.94 -2.64 6.65
N PHE A 24 -3.26 -2.77 6.45
CA PHE A 24 -4.11 -1.69 5.94
C PHE A 24 -3.99 -0.44 6.81
N GLU A 25 -4.17 -0.59 8.13
CA GLU A 25 -4.05 0.51 9.09
C GLU A 25 -2.64 1.12 9.10
N TYR A 26 -1.61 0.29 8.97
CA TYR A 26 -0.23 0.75 8.88
C TYR A 26 -0.02 1.63 7.65
N VAL A 27 -0.49 1.18 6.48
CA VAL A 27 -0.38 1.91 5.21
C VAL A 27 -1.17 3.22 5.29
N TYR A 28 -2.42 3.17 5.76
CA TYR A 28 -3.26 4.36 5.97
C TYR A 28 -2.56 5.37 6.86
N LYS A 29 -2.16 4.98 8.09
CA LYS A 29 -1.48 5.88 9.03
C LYS A 29 -0.21 6.49 8.44
N LYS A 30 0.50 5.80 7.55
CA LYS A 30 1.72 6.32 6.93
C LYS A 30 1.42 7.29 5.78
N ILE A 31 0.39 7.01 4.97
CA ILE A 31 -0.08 7.92 3.92
C ILE A 31 -0.66 9.20 4.54
N SER A 32 -1.46 9.10 5.60
CA SER A 32 -2.14 10.25 6.21
C SER A 32 -1.22 11.21 6.98
N ARG A 33 0.07 10.88 7.20
CA ARG A 33 1.01 11.76 7.92
C ARG A 33 1.34 13.07 7.22
N ASN A 34 1.19 13.12 5.89
CA ASN A 34 1.47 14.31 5.12
C ASN A 34 0.19 14.72 4.37
N THR A 35 -0.36 15.88 4.71
CA THR A 35 -1.60 16.41 4.15
C THR A 35 -1.38 17.69 3.33
N LYS A 36 -0.12 18.07 3.09
CA LYS A 36 0.15 19.27 2.28
C LYS A 36 -0.29 19.01 0.85
N ASN A 37 -1.32 19.72 0.40
CA ASN A 37 -1.93 19.64 -0.93
C ASN A 37 -2.61 18.30 -1.26
N ARG A 38 -3.02 17.55 -0.24
CA ARG A 38 -3.79 16.32 -0.43
C ARG A 38 -4.71 16.00 0.73
N PHE A 39 -5.85 15.42 0.42
CA PHE A 39 -6.76 14.82 1.38
C PHE A 39 -6.65 13.29 1.29
N VAL A 40 -6.76 12.61 2.43
CA VAL A 40 -6.66 11.14 2.49
C VAL A 40 -7.92 10.61 3.15
N GLU A 41 -8.69 9.83 2.40
CA GLU A 41 -9.90 9.20 2.87
C GLU A 41 -9.69 7.69 3.02
N LYS A 42 -10.29 7.12 4.05
CA LYS A 42 -10.20 5.69 4.37
C LYS A 42 -11.54 5.04 4.07
N ASN A 43 -11.54 4.13 3.11
CA ASN A 43 -12.66 3.25 2.81
C ASN A 43 -12.44 1.88 3.46
N GLU A 44 -13.42 0.99 3.31
CA GLU A 44 -13.37 -0.36 3.88
C GLU A 44 -12.16 -1.16 3.38
N GLN A 45 -11.87 -1.07 2.08
CA GLN A 45 -10.80 -1.85 1.42
C GLN A 45 -9.81 -0.99 0.63
N SER A 46 -9.96 0.33 0.63
CA SER A 46 -9.06 1.23 -0.07
C SER A 46 -8.75 2.50 0.71
N ILE A 47 -7.70 3.19 0.30
CA ILE A 47 -7.30 4.50 0.80
C ILE A 47 -7.25 5.42 -0.40
N ASP A 48 -8.04 6.48 -0.36
CA ASP A 48 -8.16 7.41 -1.47
C ASP A 48 -7.29 8.63 -1.17
N ILE A 49 -6.35 8.92 -2.07
CA ILE A 49 -5.48 10.09 -2.00
C ILE A 49 -5.98 11.10 -3.01
N ILE A 50 -6.70 12.10 -2.52
CA ILE A 50 -7.28 13.16 -3.34
C ILE A 50 -6.28 14.30 -3.44
N LEU A 51 -5.85 14.61 -4.66
CA LEU A 51 -4.80 15.59 -4.97
C LEU A 51 -5.41 16.82 -5.64
N SER A 52 -4.98 18.02 -5.25
CA SER A 52 -5.56 19.27 -5.78
C SER A 52 -5.17 19.56 -7.23
N ASN A 53 -3.96 19.14 -7.65
CA ASN A 53 -3.37 19.52 -8.95
C ASN A 53 -2.94 18.31 -9.80
N HIS A 54 -3.29 17.09 -9.38
CA HIS A 54 -2.91 15.84 -10.04
C HIS A 54 -4.07 14.85 -9.95
N PRO A 55 -4.12 13.82 -10.82
CA PRO A 55 -5.13 12.76 -10.72
C PRO A 55 -5.10 12.10 -9.33
N SER A 56 -6.28 11.97 -8.72
CA SER A 56 -6.46 11.27 -7.45
C SER A 56 -6.05 9.80 -7.58
N ILE A 57 -5.54 9.24 -6.49
CA ILE A 57 -4.96 7.88 -6.48
C ILE A 57 -5.77 7.01 -5.53
N LYS A 58 -6.27 5.88 -6.02
CA LYS A 58 -6.85 4.84 -5.17
C LYS A 58 -5.74 3.86 -4.77
N VAL A 59 -5.53 3.68 -3.48
CA VAL A 59 -4.53 2.76 -2.92
C VAL A 59 -5.24 1.56 -2.33
N VAL A 60 -4.86 0.36 -2.75
CA VAL A 60 -5.41 -0.90 -2.26
C VAL A 60 -4.29 -1.69 -1.57
N PRO A 61 -4.22 -1.69 -0.23
CA PRO A 61 -3.27 -2.52 0.51
C PRO A 61 -3.63 -4.00 0.37
N VAL A 62 -2.66 -4.83 -0.03
CA VAL A 62 -2.81 -6.28 -0.19
C VAL A 62 -1.70 -6.98 0.58
N PHE A 63 -2.04 -7.73 1.62
CA PHE A 63 -1.06 -8.46 2.44
C PHE A 63 -0.81 -9.86 1.87
N THR A 64 0.03 -9.94 0.84
CA THR A 64 0.33 -11.22 0.18
C THR A 64 1.80 -11.30 -0.19
N ASN A 65 2.34 -12.52 -0.20
CA ASN A 65 3.72 -12.77 -0.60
C ASN A 65 3.89 -12.63 -2.12
N MET A 66 4.05 -11.39 -2.58
CA MET A 66 4.25 -11.08 -3.98
C MET A 66 5.63 -11.53 -4.47
N ASN A 67 5.66 -12.21 -5.63
CA ASN A 67 6.88 -12.59 -6.34
C ASN A 67 6.87 -12.00 -7.75
N LYS A 68 7.82 -11.11 -8.06
CA LYS A 68 7.88 -10.42 -9.36
C LYS A 68 8.06 -11.35 -10.56
N ASN A 69 8.61 -12.55 -10.35
CA ASN A 69 8.86 -13.53 -11.41
C ASN A 69 7.66 -14.47 -11.63
N LYS A 70 6.67 -14.45 -10.72
CA LYS A 70 5.46 -15.28 -10.76
C LYS A 70 4.27 -14.45 -10.29
N LEU A 71 3.93 -13.42 -11.07
CA LEU A 71 2.82 -12.53 -10.77
C LEU A 71 1.49 -13.27 -10.97
N SER A 72 0.68 -13.31 -9.93
CA SER A 72 -0.71 -13.76 -9.98
C SER A 72 -1.58 -12.59 -9.55
N ILE A 73 -2.07 -11.81 -10.52
CA ILE A 73 -2.71 -10.50 -10.28
C ILE A 73 -4.09 -10.34 -10.91
N ASP A 74 -4.79 -11.44 -11.19
CA ASP A 74 -6.09 -11.41 -11.89
C ASP A 74 -7.14 -10.63 -11.11
N ASN A 75 -7.10 -10.68 -9.77
CA ASN A 75 -8.00 -9.94 -8.92
C ASN A 75 -7.72 -8.44 -8.97
N GLU A 76 -6.44 -8.05 -8.91
CA GLU A 76 -5.99 -6.67 -9.03
C GLU A 76 -6.35 -6.08 -10.39
N VAL A 77 -6.25 -6.87 -11.47
CA VAL A 77 -6.68 -6.45 -12.81
C VAL A 77 -8.19 -6.18 -12.83
N LYS A 78 -9.02 -7.05 -12.23
CA LYS A 78 -10.47 -6.84 -12.13
C LYS A 78 -10.82 -5.59 -11.34
N ILE A 79 -10.22 -5.43 -10.15
CA ILE A 79 -10.42 -4.25 -9.30
C ILE A 79 -9.98 -2.97 -10.03
N ALA A 80 -8.82 -3.01 -10.70
CA ALA A 80 -8.32 -1.88 -11.47
C ALA A 80 -9.28 -1.48 -12.59
N CYS A 81 -9.81 -2.46 -13.35
CA CYS A 81 -10.77 -2.17 -14.40
C CYS A 81 -12.05 -1.55 -13.84
N ASP A 82 -12.61 -2.13 -12.78
CA ASP A 82 -13.81 -1.61 -12.13
C ASP A 82 -13.62 -0.16 -11.66
N VAL A 83 -12.51 0.11 -10.95
CA VAL A 83 -12.20 1.46 -10.46
C VAL A 83 -12.03 2.46 -11.61
N VAL A 84 -11.25 2.11 -12.64
CA VAL A 84 -10.94 3.04 -13.74
C VAL A 84 -12.16 3.30 -14.62
N LEU A 85 -13.03 2.31 -14.82
CA LEU A 85 -14.20 2.44 -15.69
C LEU A 85 -15.41 3.07 -14.97
N ASN A 86 -15.54 2.85 -13.65
CA ASN A 86 -16.74 3.20 -12.89
C ASN A 86 -16.52 4.32 -11.86
N SER A 87 -15.33 4.93 -11.79
CA SER A 87 -15.05 6.04 -10.87
C SER A 87 -14.17 7.13 -11.49
N GLU A 88 -13.94 8.21 -10.76
CA GLU A 88 -13.02 9.28 -11.16
C GLU A 88 -11.53 8.92 -11.01
N PHE A 89 -11.22 7.79 -10.37
CA PHE A 89 -9.84 7.36 -10.13
C PHE A 89 -9.25 6.66 -11.35
N LYS A 90 -8.33 7.34 -12.02
CA LYS A 90 -7.55 6.75 -13.12
C LYS A 90 -6.27 6.05 -12.65
N TYR A 91 -5.83 6.35 -11.42
CA TYR A 91 -4.57 5.89 -10.86
C TYR A 91 -4.86 4.91 -9.72
N VAL A 92 -4.47 3.65 -9.88
CA VAL A 92 -4.75 2.58 -8.91
C VAL A 92 -3.45 1.91 -8.50
N TYR A 93 -3.10 2.02 -7.22
CA TYR A 93 -1.87 1.48 -6.65
C TYR A 93 -2.17 0.34 -5.69
N PHE A 94 -1.75 -0.87 -6.05
CA PHE A 94 -1.79 -2.03 -5.16
C PHE A 94 -0.50 -2.07 -4.34
N VAL A 95 -0.63 -2.03 -3.03
CA VAL A 95 0.49 -1.88 -2.12
C VAL A 95 0.71 -3.19 -1.36
N TYR A 96 1.91 -3.75 -1.46
CA TYR A 96 2.26 -5.03 -0.82
C TYR A 96 3.41 -4.87 0.17
N PRO A 97 3.56 -5.77 1.15
CA PRO A 97 4.76 -5.83 1.96
C PRO A 97 6.01 -6.03 1.09
N LYS A 98 6.97 -5.11 1.21
CA LYS A 98 8.24 -5.21 0.48
C LYS A 98 9.01 -6.43 0.98
N ASN A 99 9.30 -7.36 0.07
CA ASN A 99 10.10 -8.55 0.36
C ASN A 99 11.30 -8.66 -0.62
N LYS A 100 12.11 -9.71 -0.50
CA LYS A 100 13.29 -9.92 -1.37
C LYS A 100 12.93 -10.13 -2.85
N GLU A 101 11.80 -10.78 -3.10
CA GLU A 101 11.29 -11.14 -4.43
C GLU A 101 10.45 -10.01 -5.06
N PHE A 102 9.91 -9.11 -4.25
CA PHE A 102 9.15 -7.93 -4.67
C PHE A 102 9.67 -6.66 -3.99
N ASN A 103 10.61 -6.01 -4.66
CA ASN A 103 11.36 -4.86 -4.13
C ASN A 103 11.43 -3.64 -5.06
N LYS A 104 10.81 -3.72 -6.25
CA LYS A 104 10.68 -2.64 -7.23
C LYS A 104 9.21 -2.49 -7.63
N HIS A 105 8.83 -1.27 -8.01
CA HIS A 105 7.49 -1.00 -8.52
C HIS A 105 7.31 -1.71 -9.87
N ILE A 106 6.10 -2.21 -10.13
CA ILE A 106 5.74 -2.82 -11.41
C ILE A 106 4.53 -2.07 -11.95
N GLN A 107 4.64 -1.51 -13.14
CA GLN A 107 3.49 -0.94 -13.83
C GLN A 107 2.79 -2.05 -14.61
N VAL A 108 1.46 -2.14 -14.43
CA VAL A 108 0.64 -3.14 -15.11
C VAL A 108 -0.05 -2.46 -16.29
N LYS A 109 0.06 -3.08 -17.47
CA LYS A 109 -0.68 -2.68 -18.66
C LYS A 109 -1.86 -3.62 -18.84
N ILE A 110 -3.04 -3.04 -18.99
CA ILE A 110 -4.30 -3.76 -19.13
C ILE A 110 -4.88 -3.35 -20.49
N PRO A 111 -4.91 -4.25 -21.49
CA PRO A 111 -5.31 -3.92 -22.86
C PRO A 111 -6.68 -3.23 -22.96
N ILE A 112 -7.69 -3.72 -22.24
CA ILE A 112 -9.03 -3.11 -22.29
C ILE A 112 -9.03 -1.64 -21.84
N LEU A 113 -8.18 -1.28 -20.88
CA LEU A 113 -8.07 0.10 -20.41
C LEU A 113 -7.26 0.97 -21.37
N GLU A 114 -6.33 0.39 -22.15
CA GLU A 114 -5.59 1.14 -23.17
C GLU A 114 -6.50 1.59 -24.32
N ASP A 115 -7.54 0.81 -24.63
CA ASP A 115 -8.51 1.15 -25.67
C ASP A 115 -9.57 2.17 -25.19
N THR A 116 -9.88 2.19 -23.89
CA THR A 116 -10.96 3.04 -23.33
C THR A 116 -10.49 4.26 -22.54
N CYS A 117 -9.26 4.27 -22.02
CA CYS A 117 -8.74 5.30 -21.14
C CYS A 117 -7.23 5.54 -21.37
N ASN A 118 -6.86 6.61 -22.07
CA ASN A 118 -5.45 6.80 -22.45
C ASN A 118 -4.52 7.25 -21.31
N ASP A 119 -5.05 7.62 -20.14
CA ASP A 119 -4.30 8.24 -19.05
C ASP A 119 -4.33 7.46 -17.72
N TYR A 120 -4.71 6.17 -17.73
CA TYR A 120 -4.68 5.35 -16.52
C TYR A 120 -3.26 4.99 -16.07
N VAL A 121 -3.11 4.74 -14.77
CA VAL A 121 -1.85 4.23 -14.19
C VAL A 121 -2.15 3.15 -13.15
N ILE A 122 -1.83 1.89 -13.46
CA ILE A 122 -1.89 0.79 -12.49
C ILE A 122 -0.48 0.40 -12.06
N LYS A 123 -0.23 0.36 -10.74
CA LYS A 123 1.08 -0.04 -10.20
C LYS A 123 0.95 -1.02 -9.04
N LEU A 124 1.83 -2.02 -9.03
CA LEU A 124 2.15 -2.81 -7.85
C LEU A 124 3.33 -2.13 -7.13
N ILE A 125 3.17 -1.83 -5.85
CA ILE A 125 4.12 -1.04 -5.07
C ILE A 125 4.61 -1.84 -3.84
N PRO A 126 5.91 -2.15 -3.74
CA PRO A 126 6.50 -2.70 -2.53
C PRO A 126 6.61 -1.64 -1.42
N TYR A 127 5.97 -1.91 -0.30
CA TYR A 127 5.87 -1.00 0.84
C TYR A 127 6.78 -1.44 1.98
N SER A 128 7.73 -0.57 2.33
CA SER A 128 8.71 -0.87 3.39
C SER A 128 8.09 -0.78 4.78
N LEU A 129 8.29 -1.84 5.57
CA LEU A 129 7.93 -1.95 6.98
C LEU A 129 9.08 -1.55 7.93
N ASN A 130 10.25 -1.19 7.40
CA ASN A 130 11.45 -0.93 8.22
C ASN A 130 11.27 0.18 9.27
N ASP A 131 10.34 1.10 9.07
CA ASP A 131 10.08 2.18 10.03
C ASP A 131 9.47 1.65 11.35
N ILE A 132 8.86 0.46 11.34
CA ILE A 132 8.38 -0.22 12.55
C ILE A 132 9.57 -0.64 13.43
N LEU A 133 10.63 -1.16 12.82
CA LEU A 133 11.86 -1.54 13.52
C LEU A 133 12.54 -0.32 14.15
N LYS A 134 12.61 0.80 13.42
CA LYS A 134 13.22 2.05 13.91
C LYS A 134 12.48 2.64 15.10
N LYS A 135 11.15 2.56 15.13
CA LYS A 135 10.36 3.04 16.26
C LYS A 135 10.64 2.27 17.54
N ARG A 136 10.87 0.95 17.45
CA ARG A 136 11.24 0.12 18.62
C ARG A 136 12.59 0.50 19.20
N SER A 137 13.60 0.68 18.34
CA SER A 137 14.93 1.10 18.81
C SER A 137 14.94 2.48 19.49
N CYS A 138 13.95 3.33 19.21
CA CYS A 138 13.82 4.62 19.89
C CYS A 138 13.03 4.54 21.20
N SER A 139 12.01 3.68 21.31
CA SER A 139 11.26 3.49 22.56
C SER A 139 12.07 2.79 23.65
N ASP A 140 13.01 1.91 23.26
CA ASP A 140 13.84 1.18 24.21
C ASP A 140 14.98 2.05 24.78
N ASN A 141 15.30 3.17 24.12
CA ASN A 141 16.35 4.11 24.55
C ASN A 141 15.81 5.31 25.36
N SER A 142 14.50 5.46 25.55
CA SER A 142 13.91 6.59 26.30
C SER A 142 13.88 6.43 27.83
N ASN A 143 14.47 5.35 28.39
CA ASN A 143 14.52 5.12 29.84
C ASN A 143 15.89 5.40 30.49
N ILE A 144 16.82 6.06 29.79
CA ILE A 144 18.13 6.45 30.36
C ILE A 144 18.37 7.94 30.13
N LEU A 145 17.55 8.80 30.72
CA LEU A 145 18.00 10.10 31.24
C LEU A 145 16.88 10.73 32.09
N CYS A 146 16.95 10.50 33.39
CA CYS A 146 16.48 11.38 34.47
C CYS A 146 17.02 10.79 35.78
N LYS A 147 18.23 11.20 36.15
CA LYS A 147 18.71 11.23 37.53
C LYS A 147 19.07 12.68 37.83
#